data_AF-W4LYA1-F1
#
_entry.id   AF-W4LYA1-F1
#
_cell.length_a   1.000
_cell.length_b   1.000
_cell.length_c   1.000
_cell.angle_alpha   90.00
_cell.angle_beta   90.00
_cell.angle_gamma   90.00
#
_symmetry.space_group_name_H-M   'P 1'
#
loop_
_entity.id
_entity.type
_entity.pdbx_description
1 polymer ?
#
loop_
_entity_poly.entity_id
_entity_poly.type
_entity_poly.pdbx_seq_one_letter_code
_entity_poly.pdbx_strand_id
1 'polypeptide(L)'
;VKMITESDLGPEVVQQALDIFRRLGEAEAHLHHEPIEAIHFHEVGAVDSIVDVVGAVIGLHALGVQAVLSSPINVGHGTVRTAHGLLPVPAPATLELVKGCPTYAGDVRMEMTTPTGAAIVTTLASRFGPLPHIQVEHVGYGAGNRDLPGQPNLLRLILGEVDDPMMGGHTHGHHHDHGHHHHHEHHDHEHHHH
;
A
#
# COMPACT_ATOMS: atom_id res chain seq x y z
N VAL A 1 -19.35 -1.62 -1.06
CA VAL A 1 -19.08 -0.74 -2.21
C VAL A 1 -20.14 0.35 -2.36
N LYS A 2 -21.42 0.03 -2.65
CA LYS A 2 -22.48 1.04 -2.86
C LYS A 2 -22.60 2.11 -1.76
N MET A 3 -22.52 1.68 -0.49
CA MET A 3 -22.51 2.57 0.68
C MET A 3 -21.38 3.61 0.66
N ILE A 4 -20.20 3.26 0.15
CA ILE A 4 -19.03 4.15 0.09
C ILE A 4 -19.18 5.12 -1.08
N THR A 5 -19.58 4.62 -2.25
CA THR A 5 -19.76 5.44 -3.46
C THR A 5 -20.91 6.46 -3.36
N GLU A 6 -21.91 6.17 -2.53
CA GLU A 6 -23.07 7.06 -2.30
C GLU A 6 -22.91 7.94 -1.04
N SER A 7 -21.74 7.91 -0.39
CA SER A 7 -21.45 8.74 0.78
C SER A 7 -21.00 10.15 0.39
N ASP A 8 -21.08 11.10 1.33
CA ASP A 8 -20.57 12.46 1.17
C ASP A 8 -19.05 12.58 1.40
N LEU A 9 -18.32 11.45 1.37
CA LEU A 9 -16.87 11.45 1.54
C LEU A 9 -16.17 12.06 0.33
N GLY A 10 -14.99 12.65 0.57
CA GLY A 10 -14.17 13.21 -0.49
C GLY A 10 -13.82 12.16 -1.57
N PRO A 11 -13.71 12.55 -2.85
CA PRO A 11 -13.52 11.60 -3.95
C PRO A 11 -12.25 10.75 -3.80
N GLU A 12 -11.18 11.31 -3.27
CA GLU A 12 -9.93 10.58 -3.01
C GLU A 12 -10.09 9.54 -1.90
N VAL A 13 -10.84 9.86 -0.84
CA VAL A 13 -11.16 8.91 0.25
C VAL A 13 -11.97 7.74 -0.29
N VAL A 14 -13.00 8.04 -1.11
CA VAL A 14 -13.82 7.02 -1.76
C VAL A 14 -12.95 6.13 -2.64
N GLN A 15 -12.12 6.72 -3.51
CA GLN A 15 -11.28 5.95 -4.44
C GLN A 15 -10.30 5.03 -3.69
N GLN A 16 -9.56 5.55 -2.71
CA GLN A 16 -8.60 4.73 -1.95
C GLN A 16 -9.28 3.62 -1.14
N ALA A 17 -10.43 3.90 -0.52
CA ALA A 17 -11.20 2.86 0.17
C ALA A 17 -11.65 1.76 -0.79
N LEU A 18 -12.11 2.12 -2.00
CA LEU A 18 -12.48 1.17 -3.04
C LEU A 18 -11.27 0.35 -3.52
N ASP A 19 -10.10 0.96 -3.65
CA ASP A 19 -8.88 0.26 -4.05
C ASP A 19 -8.46 -0.78 -3.00
N ILE A 20 -8.57 -0.46 -1.71
CA ILE A 20 -8.31 -1.41 -0.62
C ILE A 20 -9.32 -2.57 -0.65
N PHE A 21 -10.61 -2.28 -0.78
CA PHE A 21 -11.65 -3.32 -0.88
C PHE A 21 -11.50 -4.19 -2.12
N ARG A 22 -11.13 -3.58 -3.25
CA ARG A 22 -10.84 -4.30 -4.49
C ARG A 22 -9.67 -5.24 -4.31
N ARG A 23 -8.56 -4.79 -3.73
CA ARG A 23 -7.39 -5.63 -3.44
C ARG A 23 -7.73 -6.80 -2.52
N LEU A 24 -8.54 -6.56 -1.48
CA LEU A 24 -9.03 -7.61 -0.58
C LEU A 24 -9.93 -8.61 -1.33
N GLY A 25 -10.86 -8.12 -2.15
CA GLY A 25 -11.74 -8.94 -2.96
C GLY A 25 -11.00 -9.78 -4.01
N GLU A 26 -9.96 -9.23 -4.65
CA GLU A 26 -9.11 -9.94 -5.60
C GLU A 26 -8.36 -11.11 -4.93
N ALA A 27 -7.87 -10.92 -3.71
CA ALA A 27 -7.20 -11.97 -2.94
C ALA A 27 -8.17 -13.11 -2.57
N GLU A 28 -9.36 -12.79 -2.10
CA GLU A 28 -10.39 -13.77 -1.76
C GLU A 28 -10.91 -14.51 -3.01
N ALA A 29 -11.16 -13.77 -4.10
CA ALA A 29 -11.53 -14.33 -5.41
C ALA A 29 -10.51 -15.38 -5.90
N HIS A 30 -9.22 -15.06 -5.75
CA HIS A 30 -8.15 -15.99 -6.11
C HIS A 30 -8.20 -17.28 -5.29
N LEU A 31 -8.38 -17.17 -3.98
CA LEU A 31 -8.38 -18.30 -3.04
C LEU A 31 -9.62 -19.19 -3.18
N HIS A 32 -10.77 -18.58 -3.46
CA HIS A 32 -12.04 -19.28 -3.64
C HIS A 32 -12.27 -19.76 -5.09
N HIS A 33 -11.42 -19.35 -6.03
CA HIS A 33 -11.59 -19.61 -7.47
C HIS A 33 -12.94 -19.13 -8.01
N GLU A 34 -13.38 -17.98 -7.53
CA GLU A 34 -14.66 -17.37 -7.87
C GLU A 34 -14.44 -15.96 -8.43
N PRO A 35 -15.37 -15.43 -9.25
CA PRO A 35 -15.33 -14.04 -9.66
C PRO A 35 -15.50 -13.13 -8.45
N ILE A 36 -14.84 -11.96 -8.46
CA ILE A 36 -14.85 -11.00 -7.34
C ILE A 36 -16.27 -10.56 -6.95
N GLU A 37 -17.20 -10.53 -7.91
CA GLU A 37 -18.60 -10.16 -7.69
C GLU A 37 -19.39 -11.22 -6.90
N ALA A 38 -18.91 -12.47 -6.87
CA ALA A 38 -19.51 -13.57 -6.10
C ALA A 38 -18.91 -13.72 -4.69
N ILE A 39 -17.82 -12.98 -4.40
CA ILE A 39 -17.15 -13.09 -3.11
C ILE A 39 -17.97 -12.47 -2.00
N HIS A 40 -18.28 -13.32 -1.02
CA HIS A 40 -18.75 -12.90 0.29
C HIS A 40 -17.57 -12.97 1.25
N PHE A 41 -17.21 -11.85 1.86
CA PHE A 41 -16.12 -11.86 2.82
C PHE A 41 -16.54 -12.62 4.09
N HIS A 42 -15.96 -13.80 4.30
CA HIS A 42 -16.31 -14.69 5.41
C HIS A 42 -15.60 -14.34 6.71
N GLU A 43 -14.40 -13.76 6.62
CA GLU A 43 -13.53 -13.45 7.77
C GLU A 43 -13.52 -11.96 8.13
N VAL A 44 -14.17 -11.15 7.30
CA VAL A 44 -14.21 -9.69 7.38
C VAL A 44 -15.63 -9.32 7.80
N GLY A 45 -15.80 -8.93 9.07
CA GLY A 45 -17.09 -8.39 9.52
C GLY A 45 -17.45 -7.20 8.64
N ALA A 46 -18.53 -7.32 7.85
CA ALA A 46 -18.81 -6.38 6.76
C ALA A 46 -18.88 -4.92 7.23
N VAL A 47 -19.29 -4.68 8.48
CA VAL A 47 -19.29 -3.33 9.06
C VAL A 47 -17.92 -2.96 9.65
N ASP A 48 -17.31 -3.84 10.45
CA ASP A 48 -16.04 -3.55 11.13
C ASP A 48 -14.94 -3.20 10.14
N SER A 49 -14.83 -3.93 9.03
CA SER A 49 -13.81 -3.62 8.03
C SER A 49 -14.14 -2.44 7.13
N ILE A 50 -15.42 -2.07 6.99
CA ILE A 50 -15.77 -0.75 6.42
C ILE A 50 -15.24 0.34 7.32
N VAL A 51 -15.47 0.24 8.63
CA VAL A 51 -14.99 1.23 9.60
C VAL A 51 -13.46 1.28 9.61
N ASP A 52 -12.78 0.14 9.61
CA ASP A 52 -11.32 0.08 9.61
C ASP A 52 -10.71 0.70 8.34
N VAL A 53 -11.19 0.30 7.16
CA VAL A 53 -10.65 0.76 5.87
C VAL A 53 -10.97 2.23 5.65
N VAL A 54 -12.24 2.61 5.76
CA VAL A 54 -12.67 3.98 5.50
C VAL A 54 -12.11 4.91 6.57
N GLY A 55 -12.11 4.49 7.84
CA GLY A 55 -11.56 5.25 8.96
C GLY A 55 -10.05 5.49 8.82
N ALA A 56 -9.28 4.49 8.40
CA ALA A 56 -7.85 4.66 8.14
C ALA A 56 -7.60 5.69 7.03
N VAL A 57 -8.33 5.60 5.92
CA VAL A 57 -8.19 6.56 4.80
C VAL A 57 -8.60 7.97 5.22
N ILE A 58 -9.75 8.14 5.89
CA ILE A 58 -10.17 9.44 6.43
C ILE A 58 -9.10 10.01 7.37
N GLY A 59 -8.53 9.19 8.25
CA GLY A 59 -7.49 9.62 9.18
C GLY A 59 -6.25 10.14 8.46
N LEU A 60 -5.77 9.45 7.42
CA LEU A 60 -4.63 9.90 6.63
C LEU A 60 -4.90 11.23 5.90
N HIS A 61 -6.10 11.38 5.32
CA HIS A 61 -6.52 12.62 4.67
C HIS A 61 -6.66 13.78 5.65
N ALA A 62 -7.28 13.54 6.81
CA ALA A 62 -7.42 14.54 7.86
C ALA A 62 -6.07 15.01 8.43
N LEU A 63 -5.07 14.14 8.42
CA LEU A 63 -3.70 14.44 8.82
C LEU A 63 -2.85 15.06 7.68
N GLY A 64 -3.39 15.17 6.46
CA GLY A 64 -2.65 15.71 5.31
C GLY A 64 -1.49 14.83 4.84
N VAL A 65 -1.56 13.51 5.05
CA VAL A 65 -0.48 12.58 4.70
C VAL A 65 -0.33 12.47 3.18
N GLN A 66 0.86 12.77 2.68
CA GLN A 66 1.17 12.71 1.23
C GLN A 66 1.72 11.35 0.79
N ALA A 67 2.39 10.62 1.69
CA ALA A 67 2.97 9.32 1.42
C ALA A 67 2.97 8.45 2.69
N VAL A 68 2.68 7.16 2.51
CA VAL A 68 2.78 6.17 3.57
C VAL A 68 4.00 5.30 3.31
N LEU A 69 4.88 5.18 4.30
CA LEU A 69 6.00 4.23 4.28
C LEU A 69 5.79 3.20 5.39
N SER A 70 6.14 1.95 5.10
CA SER A 70 5.99 0.86 6.07
C SER A 70 7.32 0.14 6.32
N SER A 71 7.55 -0.27 7.57
CA SER A 71 8.52 -1.32 7.85
C SER A 71 8.10 -2.66 7.23
N PRO A 72 8.98 -3.69 7.18
CA PRO A 72 8.54 -5.04 6.90
C PRO A 72 7.36 -5.44 7.77
N ILE A 73 6.44 -6.23 7.21
CA ILE A 73 5.17 -6.59 7.85
C ILE A 73 5.39 -7.81 8.75
N ASN A 74 5.02 -7.71 10.03
CA ASN A 74 5.02 -8.85 10.94
C ASN A 74 3.78 -9.71 10.71
N VAL A 75 3.91 -10.87 10.08
CA VAL A 75 2.78 -11.76 9.82
C VAL A 75 2.44 -12.65 11.01
N GLY A 76 3.36 -12.81 11.96
CA GLY A 76 3.25 -13.77 13.06
C GLY A 76 3.46 -15.21 12.61
N HIS A 77 3.14 -16.18 13.47
CA HIS A 77 3.26 -17.62 13.15
C HIS A 77 2.25 -18.48 13.91
N GLY A 78 2.22 -19.78 13.59
CA GLY A 78 1.35 -20.74 14.24
C GLY A 78 0.05 -20.96 13.46
N THR A 79 -1.08 -20.92 14.15
CA THR A 79 -2.41 -21.16 13.56
C THR A 79 -3.46 -20.21 14.11
N VAL A 80 -4.48 -19.94 13.31
CA VAL A 80 -5.64 -19.10 13.67
C VAL A 80 -6.93 -19.84 13.37
N ARG A 81 -7.95 -19.67 14.22
CA ARG A 81 -9.28 -20.26 14.01
C ARG A 81 -10.17 -19.25 13.28
N THR A 82 -10.68 -19.63 12.13
CA THR A 82 -11.53 -18.81 11.27
C THR A 82 -12.82 -19.55 10.90
N ALA A 83 -13.68 -18.93 10.09
CA ALA A 83 -14.87 -19.58 9.51
C ALA A 83 -14.51 -20.81 8.65
N HIS A 84 -13.30 -20.82 8.08
CA HIS A 84 -12.77 -21.93 7.27
C HIS A 84 -12.02 -22.99 8.11
N GLY A 85 -12.14 -22.93 9.44
CA GLY A 85 -11.52 -23.87 10.36
C GLY A 85 -10.18 -23.37 10.91
N LEU A 86 -9.24 -24.28 11.15
CA LEU A 86 -7.93 -23.93 11.67
C LEU A 86 -6.97 -23.74 10.50
N LEU A 87 -6.47 -22.52 10.32
CA LEU A 87 -5.57 -22.15 9.23
C LEU A 87 -4.15 -21.86 9.74
N PRO A 88 -3.11 -22.06 8.91
CA PRO A 88 -1.76 -21.59 9.24
C PRO A 88 -1.73 -20.07 9.32
N VAL A 89 -0.77 -19.53 10.08
CA VAL A 89 -0.43 -18.11 10.08
C VAL A 89 0.88 -17.90 9.28
N PRO A 90 0.93 -16.95 8.32
CA PRO A 90 -0.16 -16.07 7.90
C PRO A 90 -1.36 -16.81 7.30
N ALA A 91 -2.57 -16.31 7.57
CA ALA A 91 -3.77 -16.81 6.93
C ALA A 91 -3.66 -16.69 5.39
N PRO A 92 -4.33 -17.55 4.60
CA PRO A 92 -4.20 -17.56 3.14
C PRO A 92 -4.44 -16.21 2.47
N ALA A 93 -5.49 -15.47 2.87
CA ALA A 93 -5.78 -14.13 2.34
C ALA A 93 -4.66 -13.12 2.67
N THR A 94 -4.19 -13.12 3.92
CA THR A 94 -3.04 -12.31 4.32
C THR A 94 -1.81 -12.64 3.50
N LEU A 95 -1.50 -13.93 3.30
CA LEU A 95 -0.34 -14.37 2.53
C LEU A 95 -0.43 -13.94 1.05
N GLU A 96 -1.63 -14.00 0.45
CA GLU A 96 -1.86 -13.51 -0.91
C GLU A 96 -1.60 -12.00 -1.01
N LEU A 97 -2.15 -11.21 -0.08
CA LEU A 97 -2.07 -9.75 -0.07
C LEU A 97 -0.64 -9.21 0.07
N VAL A 98 0.19 -9.90 0.86
CA VAL A 98 1.57 -9.47 1.14
C VAL A 98 2.60 -10.00 0.13
N LYS A 99 2.19 -10.73 -0.92
CA LYS A 99 3.11 -11.16 -1.99
C LYS A 99 3.85 -9.96 -2.57
N GLY A 100 5.18 -10.07 -2.70
CA GLY A 100 6.04 -9.00 -3.17
C GLY A 100 6.41 -7.93 -2.12
N CYS A 101 5.84 -7.99 -0.91
CA CYS A 101 6.18 -7.09 0.19
C CYS A 101 7.20 -7.74 1.14
N PRO A 102 8.13 -6.98 1.73
CA PRO A 102 8.99 -7.46 2.81
C PRO A 102 8.14 -7.89 4.02
N THR A 103 8.29 -9.15 4.44
CA THR A 103 7.56 -9.74 5.56
C THR A 103 8.53 -10.45 6.51
N TYR A 104 8.13 -10.60 7.76
CA TYR A 104 8.83 -11.42 8.75
C TYR A 104 7.82 -12.02 9.74
N ALA A 105 8.23 -13.07 10.44
CA ALA A 105 7.50 -13.62 11.56
C ALA A 105 8.33 -13.44 12.84
N GLY A 106 7.79 -12.73 13.82
CA GLY A 106 8.39 -12.64 15.16
C GLY A 106 8.11 -13.89 16.00
N ASP A 107 8.40 -13.83 17.30
CA ASP A 107 8.22 -14.98 18.22
C ASP A 107 6.76 -15.21 18.67
N VAL A 108 5.86 -14.28 18.36
CA VAL A 108 4.45 -14.36 18.80
C VAL A 108 3.67 -15.36 17.96
N ARG A 109 3.19 -16.43 18.62
CA ARG A 109 2.41 -17.51 18.00
C ARG A 109 0.94 -17.14 17.82
N MET A 110 0.68 -16.20 16.93
CA MET A 110 -0.66 -15.81 16.49
C MET A 110 -0.59 -15.00 15.20
N GLU A 111 -1.75 -14.75 14.61
CA GLU A 111 -1.88 -13.76 13.54
C GLU A 111 -1.60 -12.34 14.07
N MET A 112 -0.50 -11.75 13.57
CA MET A 112 -0.07 -10.38 13.91
C MET A 112 -0.54 -9.36 12.87
N THR A 113 -0.75 -9.79 11.64
CA THR A 113 -1.37 -8.98 10.57
C THR A 113 -2.60 -9.70 10.06
N THR A 114 -3.75 -9.06 10.15
CA THR A 114 -5.03 -9.57 9.61
C THR A 114 -5.13 -9.28 8.11
N PRO A 115 -6.03 -9.95 7.37
CA PRO A 115 -6.26 -9.64 5.96
C PRO A 115 -6.61 -8.16 5.72
N THR A 116 -7.44 -7.56 6.57
CA THR A 116 -7.80 -6.14 6.50
C THR A 116 -6.56 -5.23 6.66
N GLY A 117 -5.72 -5.50 7.67
CA GLY A 117 -4.49 -4.72 7.88
C GLY A 117 -3.51 -4.87 6.73
N ALA A 118 -3.36 -6.08 6.18
CA ALA A 118 -2.54 -6.35 5.00
C ALA A 118 -3.07 -5.59 3.76
N ALA A 119 -4.38 -5.60 3.52
CA ALA A 119 -4.98 -4.88 2.40
C ALA A 119 -4.75 -3.37 2.51
N ILE A 120 -4.91 -2.79 3.71
CA ILE A 120 -4.66 -1.36 3.95
C ILE A 120 -3.20 -1.02 3.66
N VAL A 121 -2.24 -1.67 4.34
CA VAL A 121 -0.83 -1.29 4.24
C VAL A 121 -0.25 -1.55 2.84
N THR A 122 -0.62 -2.65 2.18
CA THR A 122 -0.10 -2.99 0.86
C THR A 122 -0.73 -2.18 -0.27
N THR A 123 -1.90 -1.58 -0.04
CA THR A 123 -2.50 -0.64 -1.00
C THR A 123 -1.96 0.77 -0.83
N LEU A 124 -1.80 1.23 0.41
CA LEU A 124 -1.49 2.64 0.71
C LEU A 124 0.01 2.93 0.79
N ALA A 125 0.84 1.96 1.17
CA ALA A 125 2.27 2.20 1.31
C ALA A 125 2.94 2.34 -0.06
N SER A 126 3.63 3.46 -0.29
CA SER A 126 4.41 3.70 -1.50
C SER A 126 5.78 3.00 -1.45
N ARG A 127 6.26 2.67 -0.25
CA ARG A 127 7.56 2.02 -0.04
C ARG A 127 7.58 1.18 1.23
N PHE A 128 8.32 0.08 1.17
CA PHE A 128 8.67 -0.76 2.32
C PHE A 128 10.17 -0.69 2.63
N GLY A 129 10.53 -0.56 3.90
CA GLY A 129 11.93 -0.49 4.32
C GLY A 129 12.13 -0.06 5.77
N PRO A 130 13.38 0.13 6.22
CA PRO A 130 13.64 0.70 7.54
C PRO A 130 13.06 2.13 7.66
N LEU A 131 12.92 2.61 8.90
CA LEU A 131 12.53 4.00 9.15
C LEU A 131 13.50 4.94 8.41
N PRO A 132 13.01 5.82 7.51
CA PRO A 132 13.87 6.73 6.78
C PRO A 132 14.42 7.83 7.69
N HIS A 133 15.31 8.65 7.15
CA HIS A 133 15.67 9.92 7.76
C HIS A 133 14.42 10.82 7.75
N ILE A 134 13.89 11.11 8.94
CA ILE A 134 12.64 11.83 9.11
C ILE A 134 12.76 12.80 10.27
N GLN A 135 12.30 14.03 10.07
CA GLN A 135 12.05 14.97 11.16
C GLN A 135 10.69 14.64 11.77
N VAL A 136 10.71 13.91 12.88
CA VAL A 136 9.48 13.48 13.57
C VAL A 136 8.74 14.67 14.18
N GLU A 137 7.47 14.81 13.85
CA GLU A 137 6.57 15.82 14.41
C GLU A 137 5.60 15.22 15.42
N HIS A 138 5.01 14.07 15.07
CA HIS A 138 4.02 13.40 15.90
C HIS A 138 4.23 11.88 15.91
N VAL A 139 3.84 11.27 17.02
CA VAL A 139 3.84 9.80 17.19
C VAL A 139 2.50 9.37 17.77
N GLY A 140 1.86 8.42 17.12
CA GLY A 140 0.60 7.81 17.55
C GLY A 140 0.75 6.31 17.79
N TYR A 141 -0.03 5.78 18.73
CA TYR A 141 -0.10 4.35 19.01
C TYR A 141 -1.55 3.88 18.97
N GLY A 142 -1.82 2.84 18.21
CA GLY A 142 -3.06 2.08 18.26
C GLY A 142 -2.83 0.77 19.00
N ALA A 143 -3.63 0.49 20.03
CA ALA A 143 -3.52 -0.74 20.80
C ALA A 143 -4.45 -1.83 20.25
N GLY A 144 -3.90 -3.02 20.02
CA GLY A 144 -4.68 -4.21 19.73
C GLY A 144 -5.31 -4.77 21.01
N ASN A 145 -6.45 -5.45 20.86
CA ASN A 145 -7.25 -5.94 21.99
C ASN A 145 -6.69 -7.20 22.68
N ARG A 146 -5.48 -7.66 22.30
CA ARG A 146 -4.87 -8.90 22.81
C ARG A 146 -3.60 -8.55 23.58
N ASP A 147 -3.44 -9.13 24.77
CA ASP A 147 -2.19 -9.05 25.53
C ASP A 147 -1.17 -10.05 25.01
N LEU A 148 0.06 -9.58 24.74
CA LEU A 148 1.14 -10.42 24.23
C LEU A 148 2.21 -10.63 25.30
N PRO A 149 2.67 -11.86 25.53
CA PRO A 149 3.78 -12.12 26.43
C PRO A 149 5.05 -11.41 25.93
N GLY A 150 5.68 -10.62 26.81
CA GLY A 150 7.01 -10.04 26.57
C GLY A 150 7.07 -8.85 25.61
N GLN A 151 5.95 -8.43 25.00
CA GLN A 151 5.91 -7.26 24.12
C GLN A 151 4.53 -6.59 24.12
N PRO A 152 4.45 -5.28 23.81
CA PRO A 152 3.17 -4.61 23.66
C PRO A 152 2.52 -4.92 22.29
N ASN A 153 1.18 -5.03 22.25
CA ASN A 153 0.41 -5.21 21.02
C ASN A 153 0.00 -3.86 20.41
N LEU A 154 0.95 -3.17 19.79
CA LEU A 154 0.74 -1.81 19.29
C LEU A 154 1.10 -1.69 17.82
N LEU A 155 0.28 -0.93 17.09
CA LEU A 155 0.68 -0.29 15.85
C LEU A 155 1.19 1.12 16.19
N ARG A 156 2.38 1.48 15.70
CA ARG A 156 2.94 2.83 15.85
C ARG A 156 2.92 3.56 14.52
N LEU A 157 2.38 4.78 14.53
CA LEU A 157 2.47 5.73 13.43
C LEU A 157 3.47 6.82 13.80
N ILE A 158 4.33 7.19 12.86
CA ILE A 158 5.28 8.29 12.98
C ILE A 158 4.96 9.24 11.84
N LEU A 159 4.60 10.48 12.16
CA LEU A 159 4.30 11.54 11.22
C LEU A 159 5.41 12.58 11.28
N GLY A 160 5.83 13.05 10.12
CA GLY A 160 6.83 14.09 9.98
C GLY A 160 7.36 14.19 8.56
N GLU A 161 8.30 15.10 8.38
CA GLU A 161 8.88 15.43 7.08
C GLU A 161 10.07 14.51 6.77
N VAL A 162 10.03 13.87 5.61
CA VAL A 162 11.06 12.92 5.19
C VAL A 162 12.14 13.67 4.40
N ASP A 163 13.36 13.70 4.94
CA ASP A 163 14.55 14.17 4.24
C ASP A 163 15.08 13.05 3.33
N ASP A 164 14.33 12.70 2.28
CA ASP A 164 14.77 11.72 1.28
C ASP A 164 14.97 12.39 -0.09
N PRO A 165 16.23 12.57 -0.54
CA PRO A 165 16.54 13.07 -1.87
C PRO A 165 15.91 12.25 -3.02
N MET A 166 15.51 11.00 -2.76
CA MET A 166 14.90 10.10 -3.76
C MET A 166 13.39 10.33 -3.95
N MET A 167 12.74 11.15 -3.11
CA MET A 167 11.33 11.56 -3.27
C MET A 167 11.19 12.89 -4.04
N GLY A 168 12.31 13.58 -4.35
CA GLY A 168 12.31 14.87 -5.03
C GLY A 168 12.48 14.78 -6.55
N GLY A 169 11.37 14.90 -7.30
CA GLY A 169 11.36 15.53 -8.63
C GLY A 169 11.31 14.62 -9.86
N HIS A 170 10.11 14.20 -10.26
CA HIS A 170 9.82 13.95 -11.67
C HIS A 170 9.15 15.20 -12.28
N THR A 171 9.94 16.22 -12.58
CA THR A 171 9.51 17.26 -13.51
C THR A 171 9.77 16.76 -14.93
N HIS A 172 8.72 16.30 -15.62
CA HIS A 172 8.75 16.08 -17.07
C HIS A 172 8.85 17.44 -17.79
N GLY A 173 10.06 17.98 -17.89
CA GLY A 173 10.40 19.04 -18.83
C GLY A 173 10.83 18.43 -20.15
N HIS A 174 9.88 17.97 -20.98
CA HIS A 174 10.18 17.72 -22.39
C HIS A 174 10.26 19.07 -23.11
N HIS A 175 11.44 19.68 -23.07
CA HIS A 175 11.79 20.77 -23.97
C HIS A 175 12.63 20.17 -25.10
N HIS A 176 11.96 19.75 -26.18
CA HIS A 176 12.64 19.48 -27.44
C HIS A 176 12.83 20.82 -28.16
N ASP A 177 14.02 21.40 -27.99
CA ASP A 177 14.51 22.49 -28.82
C ASP A 177 15.08 21.88 -30.12
N HIS A 178 14.37 22.07 -31.23
CA HIS A 178 14.86 21.76 -32.57
C HIS A 178 15.08 23.06 -33.33
N GLY A 179 16.17 23.76 -33.00
CA GLY A 179 16.70 24.86 -33.77
C GLY A 179 17.91 24.42 -34.60
N HIS A 180 17.71 24.01 -35.85
CA HIS A 180 18.78 24.03 -36.85
C HIS A 180 18.23 24.31 -38.26
N HIS A 181 18.26 25.58 -38.63
CA HIS A 181 18.56 26.00 -40.00
C HIS A 181 19.91 26.72 -39.95
N HIS A 182 20.85 26.35 -40.83
CA HIS A 182 21.38 27.26 -41.84
C HIS A 182 22.33 26.54 -42.81
N HIS A 183 22.01 26.78 -44.08
CA HIS A 183 22.84 26.71 -45.28
C HIS A 183 24.31 27.11 -45.07
N HIS A 184 25.22 26.40 -45.74
CA HIS A 184 26.34 27.04 -46.43
C HIS A 184 26.71 26.25 -47.69
N GLU A 185 26.52 26.88 -48.84
CA GLU A 185 27.21 26.58 -50.10
C GLU A 185 28.66 27.07 -49.98
N HIS A 186 29.64 26.31 -50.49
CA HIS A 186 30.32 26.63 -51.76
C HIS A 186 31.63 25.83 -51.98
N HIS A 187 31.81 25.49 -53.26
CA HIS A 187 33.04 25.31 -54.06
C HIS A 187 33.81 23.97 -54.09
N ASP A 188 33.65 23.35 -55.27
CA ASP A 188 34.65 22.85 -56.23
C ASP A 188 35.74 21.88 -55.79
N HIS A 189 35.80 20.74 -56.48
CA HIS A 189 36.99 20.30 -57.24
C HIS A 189 36.61 19.24 -58.28
N GLU A 190 36.96 19.51 -59.55
CA GLU A 190 37.08 18.54 -60.62
C GLU A 190 38.09 17.44 -60.25
N HIS A 191 37.84 16.19 -60.66
CA HIS A 191 38.88 15.29 -61.18
C HIS A 191 38.25 14.19 -62.05
N HIS A 192 38.62 14.20 -63.33
CA HIS A 192 38.56 13.07 -64.26
C HIS A 192 39.26 11.84 -63.67
N HIS A 193 38.83 10.62 -64.04
CA HIS A 193 39.70 9.58 -64.64
C HIS A 193 38.87 8.35 -65.09
N HIS A 194 39.06 8.02 -66.37
CA HIS A 194 38.91 6.74 -67.09
C HIS A 194 37.56 6.01 -67.19
#